data_AF-A0A935N9F8-F1
#
_entry.id   AF-A0A935N9F8-F1
#
_cell.length_a   1.000
_cell.length_b   1.000
_cell.length_c   1.000
_cell.angle_alpha   90.00
_cell.angle_beta   90.00
_cell.angle_gamma   90.00
#
_symmetry.space_group_name_H-M   'P 1'
#
loop_
_entity.id
_entity.type
_entity.pdbx_description
1 polymer ?
#
loop_
_entity_poly.entity_id
_entity_poly.type
_entity_poly.pdbx_seq_one_letter_code
_entity_poly.pdbx_strand_id
1 'polypeptide(L)'
;MCIVFSMDIQKINKRHYIATDMYYRISLGLSSKLLKYENGIIYLEITLSKKWTKNYNATAAELAYSWKSSHPELCKALGCKVFIIDLREDSERQFLQENGISTPYDAYKGVMFRKNYMN
;
A
#
# COMPACT_ATOMS: atom_id res chain seq x y z
N MET A 1 10.69 -28.37 -7.13
CA MET A 1 11.91 -27.56 -7.00
C MET A 1 11.48 -26.09 -7.07
N CYS A 2 11.33 -25.42 -5.93
CA CYS A 2 10.86 -24.03 -5.89
C CYS A 2 12.06 -23.12 -6.09
N ILE A 3 12.21 -22.60 -7.32
CA ILE A 3 13.14 -21.51 -7.58
C ILE A 3 12.62 -20.32 -6.80
N VAL A 4 13.33 -19.94 -5.73
CA VAL A 4 13.09 -18.68 -5.04
C VAL A 4 13.59 -17.58 -5.98
N PHE A 5 12.73 -17.13 -6.89
CA PHE A 5 12.93 -15.83 -7.51
C PHE A 5 12.83 -14.81 -6.37
N SER A 6 13.97 -14.29 -5.92
CA SER A 6 13.99 -13.14 -5.01
C SER A 6 13.19 -12.03 -5.68
N MET A 7 12.02 -11.74 -5.13
CA MET A 7 11.09 -10.78 -5.70
C MET A 7 11.68 -9.38 -5.58
N ASP A 8 11.97 -8.72 -6.71
CA ASP A 8 12.50 -7.37 -6.72
C ASP A 8 11.39 -6.34 -6.42
N ILE A 9 11.24 -6.03 -5.14
CA ILE A 9 10.24 -5.06 -4.64
C ILE A 9 10.46 -3.68 -5.24
N GLN A 10 11.70 -3.26 -5.51
CA GLN A 10 12.00 -1.95 -6.10
C GLN A 10 11.48 -1.88 -7.54
N LYS A 11 11.69 -2.94 -8.32
CA LYS A 11 11.15 -3.05 -9.67
C LYS A 11 9.62 -3.07 -9.69
N ILE A 12 8.99 -3.79 -8.75
CA ILE A 12 7.52 -3.82 -8.62
C ILE A 12 6.98 -2.42 -8.27
N ASN A 13 7.56 -1.75 -7.26
CA ASN A 13 7.17 -0.40 -6.88
C ASN A 13 7.34 0.61 -8.02
N LYS A 14 8.45 0.53 -8.78
CA LYS A 14 8.68 1.41 -9.93
C LYS A 14 7.61 1.21 -11.01
N ARG A 15 7.25 -0.04 -11.31
CA ARG A 15 6.17 -0.35 -12.26
C ARG A 15 4.81 0.14 -11.77
N HIS A 16 4.49 -0.08 -10.49
CA HIS A 16 3.25 0.43 -9.88
C HIS A 16 3.16 1.96 -9.96
N TYR A 17 4.28 2.64 -9.67
CA TYR A 17 4.34 4.09 -9.70
C TYR A 17 4.00 4.66 -11.07
N ILE A 18 4.62 4.12 -12.12
CA ILE A 18 4.41 4.56 -13.51
C ILE A 18 2.99 4.26 -13.99
N ALA A 19 2.46 3.07 -13.66
CA ALA A 19 1.19 2.61 -14.22
C ALA A 19 -0.03 3.16 -13.47
N THR A 20 0.08 3.46 -12.18
CA THR A 20 -1.10 3.65 -11.31
C THR A 20 -0.89 4.73 -10.25
N ASP A 21 0.18 4.67 -9.46
CA ASP A 21 0.36 5.59 -8.31
C ASP A 21 0.46 7.06 -8.74
N MET A 22 1.00 7.36 -9.94
CA MET A 22 1.11 8.73 -10.43
C MET A 22 -0.27 9.43 -10.54
N TYR A 23 -1.28 8.73 -11.05
CA TYR A 23 -2.65 9.27 -11.14
C TYR A 23 -3.25 9.45 -9.76
N TYR A 24 -3.16 8.44 -8.88
CA TYR A 24 -3.67 8.53 -7.51
C TYR A 24 -3.01 9.67 -6.73
N ARG A 25 -1.70 9.86 -6.88
CA ARG A 25 -0.94 10.89 -6.17
C ARG A 25 -1.34 12.29 -6.63
N ILE A 26 -1.35 12.54 -7.94
CA ILE A 26 -1.62 13.88 -8.51
C ILE A 26 -3.09 14.23 -8.36
N SER A 27 -3.99 13.31 -8.73
CA SER A 27 -5.42 13.58 -8.82
C SER A 27 -6.14 13.41 -7.48
N LEU A 28 -5.73 12.43 -6.67
CA LEU A 28 -6.50 12.00 -5.49
C LEU A 28 -5.74 12.19 -4.17
N GLY A 29 -4.47 12.60 -4.20
CA GLY A 29 -3.65 12.77 -2.98
C GLY A 29 -3.48 11.46 -2.22
N LEU A 30 -3.31 10.35 -2.94
CA LEU A 30 -3.12 9.03 -2.37
C LEU A 30 -1.87 8.40 -2.98
N SER A 31 -1.00 7.84 -2.14
CA SER A 31 0.13 7.04 -2.64
C SER A 31 0.26 5.75 -1.85
N SER A 32 0.82 4.74 -2.52
CA SER A 32 1.04 3.44 -1.91
C SER A 32 2.35 2.80 -2.37
N LYS A 33 2.96 2.02 -1.48
CA LYS A 33 4.25 1.37 -1.69
C LYS A 33 4.25 -0.02 -1.07
N LEU A 34 4.73 -1.00 -1.84
CA LEU A 34 5.03 -2.33 -1.33
C LEU A 34 6.30 -2.28 -0.48
N LEU A 35 6.16 -2.61 0.81
CA LEU A 35 7.28 -2.72 1.74
C LEU A 35 7.92 -4.11 1.65
N LYS A 36 7.09 -5.15 1.68
CA LYS A 36 7.53 -6.55 1.58
C LYS A 36 6.37 -7.49 1.22
N TYR A 37 6.74 -8.69 0.81
CA TYR A 37 5.81 -9.80 0.59
C TYR A 37 6.45 -11.08 1.13
N GLU A 38 5.83 -11.66 2.15
CA GLU A 38 6.35 -12.84 2.84
C GLU A 38 5.18 -13.70 3.31
N ASN A 39 5.32 -15.03 3.25
CA ASN A 39 4.31 -15.99 3.74
C ASN A 39 2.88 -15.74 3.20
N GLY A 40 2.76 -15.24 1.96
CA GLY A 40 1.48 -14.91 1.35
C GLY A 40 0.82 -13.64 1.89
N ILE A 41 1.53 -12.80 2.66
CA ILE A 41 1.04 -11.53 3.20
C ILE A 41 1.74 -10.37 2.51
N ILE A 42 0.95 -9.47 1.94
CA ILE A 42 1.43 -8.19 1.38
C ILE A 42 1.60 -7.19 2.52
N TYR A 43 2.68 -6.41 2.50
CA TYR A 43 2.89 -5.30 3.44
C TYR A 43 2.93 -4.00 2.63
N LEU A 44 1.93 -3.15 2.83
CA LEU A 44 1.78 -1.88 2.11
C LEU A 44 1.91 -0.69 3.05
N GLU A 45 2.69 0.29 2.64
CA GLU A 45 2.63 1.64 3.18
C GLU A 45 1.70 2.48 2.31
N ILE A 46 0.82 3.25 2.94
CA ILE A 46 -0.12 4.14 2.29
C ILE A 46 0.02 5.52 2.90
N THR A 47 0.14 6.53 2.06
CA THR A 47 0.11 7.93 2.49
C THR A 47 -1.14 8.60 1.96
N LEU A 48 -1.90 9.21 2.88
CA LEU A 48 -3.10 10.00 2.59
C LEU A 48 -2.76 11.48 2.63
N SER A 49 -3.20 12.24 1.64
CA SER A 49 -3.12 13.70 1.62
C SER A 49 -4.54 14.30 1.57
N LYS A 50 -4.62 15.62 1.72
CA LYS A 50 -5.86 16.42 1.80
C LYS A 50 -6.99 16.05 0.82
N LYS A 51 -6.66 15.61 -0.39
CA LYS A 51 -7.64 15.27 -1.44
C LYS A 51 -8.36 13.94 -1.19
N TRP A 52 -7.84 13.06 -0.34
CA TRP A 52 -8.40 11.75 -0.10
C TRP A 52 -9.39 11.76 1.08
N THR A 53 -10.65 11.48 0.80
CA THR A 53 -11.74 11.61 1.80
C THR A 53 -12.19 10.29 2.41
N LYS A 54 -11.77 9.14 1.86
CA LYS A 54 -12.19 7.83 2.36
C LYS A 54 -11.53 7.53 3.72
N ASN A 55 -12.25 6.78 4.56
CA ASN A 55 -11.73 6.35 5.86
C ASN A 55 -10.65 5.26 5.70
N TYR A 56 -9.93 4.98 6.79
CA TYR A 56 -8.81 4.02 6.79
C TYR A 56 -9.21 2.61 6.36
N ASN A 57 -10.39 2.12 6.76
CA ASN A 57 -10.81 0.76 6.42
C ASN A 57 -11.12 0.63 4.93
N ALA A 58 -11.87 1.59 4.37
CA ALA A 58 -12.19 1.63 2.96
C ALA A 58 -10.91 1.77 2.11
N THR A 59 -10.00 2.66 2.52
CA THR A 59 -8.73 2.88 1.84
C THR A 59 -7.84 1.65 1.85
N ALA A 60 -7.70 1.01 3.01
CA ALA A 60 -6.91 -0.20 3.17
C ALA A 60 -7.45 -1.33 2.30
N ALA A 61 -8.77 -1.53 2.27
CA ALA A 61 -9.39 -2.55 1.43
C ALA A 61 -9.15 -2.27 -0.07
N GLU A 62 -9.45 -1.05 -0.52
CA GLU A 62 -9.31 -0.64 -1.92
C GLU A 62 -7.88 -0.83 -2.43
N LEU A 63 -6.89 -0.33 -1.69
CA LEU A 63 -5.50 -0.47 -2.09
C LEU A 63 -4.99 -1.90 -1.95
N ALA A 64 -5.38 -2.65 -0.92
CA ALA A 64 -4.99 -4.06 -0.80
C ALA A 64 -5.49 -4.89 -1.99
N TYR A 65 -6.75 -4.74 -2.39
CA TYR A 65 -7.29 -5.46 -3.55
C TYR A 65 -6.68 -4.98 -4.87
N SER A 66 -6.46 -3.66 -5.04
CA SER A 66 -5.78 -3.09 -6.19
C SER A 66 -4.38 -3.68 -6.37
N TRP A 67 -3.58 -3.73 -5.30
CA TRP A 67 -2.23 -4.30 -5.36
C TRP A 67 -2.22 -5.79 -5.71
N LYS A 68 -3.14 -6.57 -5.14
CA LYS A 68 -3.27 -8.00 -5.43
C LYS A 68 -3.66 -8.28 -6.88
N SER A 69 -4.57 -7.48 -7.45
CA SER A 69 -5.09 -7.70 -8.81
C SER A 69 -4.16 -7.16 -9.90
N SER A 70 -3.45 -6.06 -9.63
CA SER A 70 -2.58 -5.40 -10.61
C SER A 70 -1.18 -6.03 -10.74
N HIS A 71 -0.76 -6.85 -9.77
CA HIS A 71 0.57 -7.47 -9.77
C HIS A 71 0.48 -8.99 -9.78
N PRO A 72 0.86 -9.66 -10.88
CA PRO A 72 0.88 -11.12 -10.96
C PRO A 72 1.70 -11.79 -9.87
N GLU A 73 2.76 -11.13 -9.38
CA GLU A 73 3.62 -11.63 -8.31
C GLU A 73 2.88 -11.76 -6.96
N LEU A 74 1.83 -10.96 -6.77
CA LEU A 74 1.04 -10.90 -5.53
C LEU A 74 -0.28 -11.66 -5.62
N CYS A 75 -0.60 -12.28 -6.76
CA CYS A 75 -1.92 -12.89 -6.98
C CYS A 75 -2.27 -13.99 -5.97
N LYS A 76 -1.26 -14.69 -5.43
CA LYS A 76 -1.39 -15.76 -4.43
C LYS A 76 -1.49 -15.25 -2.99
N ALA A 77 -1.48 -13.93 -2.77
CA ALA A 77 -1.59 -13.37 -1.43
C ALA A 77 -2.91 -13.78 -0.74
N LEU A 78 -2.79 -14.14 0.53
CA LEU A 78 -3.88 -14.51 1.45
C LEU A 78 -4.46 -13.27 2.15
N GLY A 79 -3.60 -12.30 2.43
CA GLY A 79 -3.98 -11.04 3.06
C GLY A 79 -2.96 -9.93 2.85
N CYS A 80 -3.27 -8.77 3.44
CA CYS A 80 -2.47 -7.57 3.36
C CYS A 80 -2.45 -6.87 4.72
N LYS A 81 -1.27 -6.52 5.19
CA LYS A 81 -1.05 -5.58 6.30
C LYS A 81 -0.76 -4.21 5.71
N VAL A 82 -1.48 -3.21 6.19
CA VAL A 82 -1.48 -1.86 5.67
C VAL A 82 -1.07 -0.91 6.77
N PHE A 83 -0.03 -0.12 6.50
CA PHE A 83 0.54 0.91 7.36
C PHE A 83 0.15 2.27 6.78
N ILE A 84 -0.58 3.07 7.54
CA ILE A 84 -1.17 4.32 7.05
C ILE A 84 -0.44 5.50 7.67
N ILE A 85 -0.02 6.42 6.82
CA ILE A 85 0.44 7.76 7.17
C ILE A 85 -0.65 8.73 6.73
N ASP A 86 -1.23 9.48 7.67
CA ASP A 86 -2.28 10.46 7.42
C ASP A 86 -1.72 11.88 7.50
N LEU A 87 -1.68 12.54 6.34
CA LEU A 87 -1.18 13.90 6.17
C LEU A 87 -2.33 14.87 5.81
N ARG A 88 -3.59 14.49 6.01
CA ARG A 88 -4.74 15.33 5.64
C ARG A 88 -4.75 16.66 6.41
N GLU A 89 -4.47 16.62 7.70
CA GLU A 89 -4.51 17.81 8.56
C GLU A 89 -3.12 18.27 9.04
N ASP A 90 -2.03 17.61 8.61
CA ASP A 90 -0.68 17.84 9.12
C ASP A 90 0.28 18.34 8.03
N SER A 91 0.35 19.67 7.88
CA SER A 91 1.23 20.32 6.91
C SER A 91 2.72 20.16 7.22
N GLU A 92 3.08 19.99 8.49
CA GLU A 92 4.49 19.82 8.90
C GLU A 92 4.98 18.43 8.50
N ARG A 93 4.21 17.39 8.84
CA ARG A 93 4.52 16.01 8.42
C ARG A 93 4.44 15.86 6.91
N GLN A 94 3.56 16.60 6.24
CA GLN A 94 3.55 16.66 4.78
C GLN A 94 4.88 17.19 4.23
N PHE A 95 5.36 18.32 4.75
CA PHE A 95 6.65 18.88 4.35
C PHE A 95 7.81 17.91 4.62
N LEU A 96 7.83 17.25 5.78
CA LEU A 96 8.85 16.25 6.10
C LEU A 96 8.86 15.10 5.09
N GLN A 97 7.68 14.59 4.73
CA GLN A 97 7.57 13.48 3.80
C GLN A 97 8.02 13.85 2.38
N GLU A 98 7.68 15.05 1.91
CA GLU A 98 8.10 15.59 0.61
C GLU A 98 9.64 15.73 0.53
N ASN A 99 10.30 15.96 1.67
CA ASN A 99 11.77 16.01 1.79
C ASN A 99 12.41 14.65 2.08
N GLY A 100 11.65 13.55 1.99
CA GLY A 100 12.17 12.19 2.17
C GLY A 100 12.41 11.78 3.62
N ILE A 101 11.90 12.55 4.58
CA ILE A 101 12.01 12.24 6.01
C ILE A 101 10.85 11.31 6.40
N SER A 102 11.19 10.17 7.00
CA SER A 102 10.21 9.18 7.44
C SER A 102 9.39 9.71 8.62
N THR A 103 8.08 9.53 8.55
CA THR A 103 7.13 9.88 9.62
C THR A 103 6.52 8.61 10.21
N PRO A 104 6.07 8.64 11.48
CA PRO A 104 5.43 7.49 12.11
C PRO A 104 4.10 7.13 11.42
N TYR A 105 3.66 5.89 11.60
CA TYR A 105 2.35 5.42 11.13
C TYR A 105 1.23 5.84 12.08
N ASP A 106 0.13 6.34 11.53
CA ASP A 106 -1.07 6.75 12.26
C ASP A 106 -2.04 5.59 12.48
N ALA A 107 -2.04 4.60 11.58
CA ALA A 107 -2.90 3.44 11.69
C ALA A 107 -2.33 2.18 11.04
N TYR A 108 -2.79 1.04 11.55
CA TYR A 108 -2.49 -0.28 11.03
C TYR A 108 -3.79 -1.00 10.70
N LYS A 109 -3.89 -1.58 9.50
CA LYS A 109 -5.08 -2.32 9.04
C LYS A 109 -4.70 -3.67 8.47
N GLY A 110 -5.51 -4.68 8.76
CA GLY A 110 -5.40 -6.01 8.17
C GLY A 110 -6.55 -6.23 7.19
N VAL A 111 -6.24 -6.70 5.98
CA VAL A 111 -7.22 -7.07 4.96
C VAL A 111 -7.02 -8.53 4.60
N MET A 112 -8.07 -9.34 4.73
CA MET A 112 -8.05 -10.74 4.32
C MET A 112 -8.76 -10.88 2.97
N PHE A 113 -8.11 -11.53 2.00
CA PHE A 113 -8.63 -11.62 0.63
C PHE A 113 -9.62 -12.78 0.42
N ARG A 114 -9.73 -13.70 1.38
CA ARG A 114 -10.66 -14.83 1.35
C ARG A 114 -11.57 -14.77 2.57
N LYS A 115 -12.88 -14.94 2.36
CA LYS A 115 -13.91 -14.89 3.40
C LYS A 115 -13.97 -16.13 4.31
N ASN A 116 -13.31 -17.25 3.95
CA ASN A 116 -13.60 -18.57 4.57
C ASN A 116 -12.43 -19.22 5.36
N TYR A 117 -11.52 -18.45 5.97
CA TYR A 117 -10.45 -19.02 6.82
C TYR A 117 -10.70 -18.89 8.33
N MET A 118 -11.85 -18.36 8.74
CA MET A 118 -12.30 -18.39 10.13
C MET A 118 -13.38 -19.47 10.24
N ASN A 119 -12.94 -20.73 10.29
CA ASN A 119 -13.72 -21.85 10.82
C ASN A 119 -13.21 -22.16 12.22
#